data_AF-Q8NWR1-F1
#
_entry.id   AF-Q8NWR1-F1
#
_cell.length_a   1.000
_cell.length_b   1.000
_cell.length_c   1.000
_cell.angle_alpha   90.00
_cell.angle_beta   90.00
_cell.angle_gamma   90.00
#
_symmetry.space_group_name_H-M   'P 1'
#
loop_
_entity.id
_entity.type
_entity.pdbx_description
1 polymer ?
#
loop_
_entity_poly.entity_id
_entity_poly.type
_entity_poly.pdbx_seq_one_letter_code
_entity_poly.pdbx_strand_id
1 'polypeptide(L)'
;MFKKLFGKGKEVQKDIAIYTPLTGEFVKIEDIPDPVFAQKMMGEGFGINPTEGEVVSPIAGRVDNVFPTKHAIGLKADNGLELLVHIGLDTVQLDGEGFEVLVSSGDEVNVGDPLVRFNLEYINNNAKSVISPIIITNTDQAASINIYDENAVIKGETKVIDVTMN
;
A
#
# COMPACT_ATOMS: atom_id res chain seq x y z
N MET A 1 -39.59 -5.14 -31.27
CA MET A 1 -38.17 -5.16 -31.68
C MET A 1 -37.31 -4.93 -30.44
N PHE A 2 -36.81 -5.99 -29.80
CA PHE A 2 -35.94 -5.90 -28.62
C PHE A 2 -34.56 -6.50 -28.99
N LYS A 3 -33.85 -5.84 -29.91
CA LYS A 3 -32.48 -6.25 -30.24
C LYS A 3 -31.57 -5.78 -29.11
N LYS A 4 -31.35 -6.71 -28.17
CA LYS A 4 -30.23 -6.84 -27.24
C LYS A 4 -29.21 -5.70 -27.31
N LEU A 5 -29.21 -4.90 -26.26
CA LEU A 5 -28.12 -4.03 -25.85
C LEU A 5 -26.87 -4.90 -25.66
N PHE A 6 -26.00 -4.93 -26.66
CA PHE A 6 -24.61 -5.33 -26.49
C PHE A 6 -23.91 -4.21 -25.72
N GLY A 7 -24.06 -4.21 -24.39
CA GLY A 7 -23.10 -3.54 -23.55
C GLY A 7 -21.78 -4.24 -23.77
N LYS A 8 -20.85 -3.61 -24.50
CA LYS A 8 -19.44 -3.98 -24.44
C LYS A 8 -19.11 -4.02 -22.96
N GLY A 9 -18.92 -5.21 -22.38
CA GLY A 9 -18.39 -5.31 -21.03
C GLY A 9 -17.12 -4.47 -21.02
N LYS A 10 -17.05 -3.44 -20.17
CA LYS A 10 -15.81 -2.69 -20.01
C LYS A 10 -14.76 -3.71 -19.62
N GLU A 11 -13.79 -3.92 -20.51
CA GLU A 11 -12.64 -4.75 -20.22
C GLU A 11 -11.94 -4.11 -19.02
N VAL A 12 -11.83 -4.85 -17.92
CA VAL A 12 -11.20 -4.36 -16.70
C VAL A 12 -9.71 -4.23 -16.99
N GLN A 13 -9.13 -3.06 -16.69
CA GLN A 13 -7.72 -2.82 -16.92
C GLN A 13 -6.89 -3.77 -16.06
N LYS A 14 -6.10 -4.64 -16.70
CA LYS A 14 -5.29 -5.64 -15.99
C LYS A 14 -4.03 -5.05 -15.37
N ASP A 15 -3.44 -4.05 -16.03
CA ASP A 15 -2.19 -3.44 -15.59
C ASP A 15 -2.47 -2.30 -14.60
N ILE A 16 -1.80 -2.35 -13.44
CA ILE A 16 -1.84 -1.31 -12.42
C ILE A 16 -0.42 -0.86 -12.11
N ALA A 17 -0.24 0.46 -12.07
CA ALA A 17 0.94 1.09 -11.53
C ALA A 17 0.74 1.33 -10.02
N ILE A 18 1.76 1.01 -9.21
CA ILE A 18 1.78 1.29 -7.77
C ILE A 18 2.82 2.37 -7.51
N TYR A 19 2.36 3.46 -6.90
CA TYR A 19 3.18 4.57 -6.46
C TYR A 19 3.59 4.39 -5.00
N THR A 20 4.60 5.10 -4.55
CA THR A 20 4.97 5.07 -3.14
C THR A 20 3.93 5.82 -2.31
N PRO A 21 3.43 5.27 -1.20
CA PRO A 21 2.46 5.96 -0.35
C PRO A 21 3.12 6.92 0.66
N LEU A 22 4.46 6.89 0.77
CA LEU A 22 5.26 7.67 1.70
C LEU A 22 6.42 8.36 0.97
N THR A 23 6.89 9.47 1.53
CA THR A 23 8.13 10.13 1.13
C THR A 23 9.25 9.62 2.02
N GLY A 24 10.38 9.22 1.43
CA GLY A 24 11.52 8.70 2.19
C GLY A 24 12.50 7.90 1.36
N GLU A 25 13.19 6.97 2.01
CA GLU A 25 14.15 6.07 1.34
C GLU A 25 13.48 4.73 1.01
N PHE A 26 13.70 4.23 -0.20
CA PHE A 26 13.22 2.91 -0.59
C PHE A 26 14.04 1.83 0.12
N VAL A 27 13.37 0.78 0.59
CA VAL A 27 13.97 -0.37 1.24
C VAL A 27 13.53 -1.61 0.46
N LYS A 28 14.48 -2.42 0.00
CA LYS A 28 14.14 -3.70 -0.64
C LYS A 28 13.38 -4.56 0.36
N ILE A 29 12.42 -5.34 -0.11
CA ILE A 29 11.64 -6.20 0.78
C ILE A 29 12.54 -7.12 1.60
N GLU A 30 13.60 -7.67 1.02
CA GLU A 30 14.58 -8.52 1.69
C GLU A 30 15.39 -7.81 2.79
N ASP A 31 15.48 -6.47 2.73
CA ASP A 31 16.21 -5.63 3.70
C ASP A 31 15.30 -5.12 4.84
N ILE A 32 13.99 -5.40 4.81
CA ILE A 32 13.08 -5.07 5.91
C ILE A 32 13.45 -5.93 7.13
N PRO A 33 13.66 -5.36 8.33
CA PRO A 33 14.10 -6.11 9.52
C PRO A 33 12.96 -6.89 10.21
N ASP A 34 12.14 -7.58 9.41
CA ASP A 34 11.07 -8.47 9.86
C ASP A 34 10.91 -9.67 8.89
N PRO A 35 11.04 -10.91 9.36
CA PRO A 35 10.98 -12.08 8.48
C PRO A 35 9.64 -12.26 7.78
N VAL A 36 8.52 -11.81 8.37
CA VAL A 36 7.18 -11.91 7.74
C VAL A 36 7.16 -11.19 6.40
N PHE A 37 7.82 -10.04 6.33
CA PHE A 37 7.94 -9.26 5.10
C PHE A 37 9.17 -9.68 4.28
N ALA A 38 10.35 -9.78 4.89
CA ALA A 38 11.59 -10.06 4.16
C ALA A 38 11.66 -11.44 3.50
N GLN A 39 10.92 -12.41 4.02
CA GLN A 39 10.77 -13.73 3.39
C GLN A 39 9.52 -13.84 2.51
N LYS A 40 8.84 -12.71 2.24
CA LYS A 40 7.67 -12.62 1.37
C LYS A 40 6.51 -13.52 1.82
N MET A 41 6.41 -13.79 3.13
CA MET A 41 5.36 -14.66 3.68
C MET A 41 3.97 -14.02 3.57
N MET A 42 3.89 -12.68 3.52
CA MET A 42 2.64 -11.93 3.32
C MET A 42 2.39 -11.56 1.85
N GLY A 43 3.36 -11.81 0.96
CA GLY A 43 3.33 -11.37 -0.44
C GLY A 43 4.60 -10.65 -0.86
N GLU A 44 4.52 -9.93 -1.99
CA GLU A 44 5.65 -9.27 -2.65
C GLU A 44 5.52 -7.76 -2.53
N GLY A 45 6.63 -7.03 -2.54
CA GLY A 45 6.57 -5.57 -2.43
C GLY A 45 7.90 -4.95 -2.05
N PHE A 46 7.84 -3.94 -1.18
CA PHE A 46 8.98 -3.15 -0.75
C PHE A 46 8.70 -2.49 0.60
N GLY A 47 9.71 -1.85 1.18
CA GLY A 47 9.57 -1.00 2.35
C GLY A 47 9.93 0.45 2.02
N ILE A 48 9.49 1.37 2.87
CA ILE A 48 9.95 2.76 2.85
C ILE A 48 10.41 3.12 4.25
N ASN A 49 11.58 3.74 4.39
CA ASN A 49 11.99 4.44 5.60
C ASN A 49 11.50 5.90 5.48
N PRO A 50 10.38 6.27 6.14
CA PRO A 50 9.72 7.54 5.90
C PRO A 50 10.49 8.73 6.50
N THR A 51 10.48 9.85 5.79
CA THR A 51 11.02 11.13 6.28
C THR A 51 9.94 12.08 6.81
N GLU A 52 8.66 11.74 6.62
CA GLU A 52 7.51 12.51 7.09
C GLU A 52 6.32 11.61 7.49
N GLY A 53 5.41 12.17 8.26
CA GLY A 53 4.31 11.45 8.93
C GLY A 53 2.98 11.44 8.18
N GLU A 54 2.97 11.19 6.87
CA GLU A 54 1.72 11.16 6.08
C GLU A 54 1.76 10.12 4.96
N VAL A 55 0.77 9.24 4.97
CA VAL A 55 0.50 8.20 3.98
C VAL A 55 -0.56 8.69 3.00
N VAL A 56 -0.31 8.53 1.71
CA VAL A 56 -1.29 8.73 0.64
C VAL A 56 -1.58 7.43 -0.09
N SER A 57 -2.67 7.37 -0.86
CA SER A 57 -2.98 6.18 -1.62
C SER A 57 -1.94 5.93 -2.73
N PRO A 58 -1.38 4.72 -2.81
CA PRO A 58 -0.44 4.32 -3.86
C PRO A 58 -1.14 3.87 -5.16
N ILE A 59 -2.46 3.66 -5.12
CA ILE A 59 -3.29 3.17 -6.23
C ILE A 59 -4.63 3.90 -6.28
N ALA A 60 -5.32 3.82 -7.42
CA ALA A 60 -6.75 4.12 -7.49
C ALA A 60 -7.55 2.84 -7.16
N GLY A 61 -8.63 2.99 -6.40
CA GLY A 61 -9.46 1.87 -5.97
C GLY A 61 -10.28 2.22 -4.74
N ARG A 62 -10.38 1.28 -3.80
CA ARG A 62 -11.12 1.46 -2.55
C ARG A 62 -10.29 1.08 -1.32
N VAL A 63 -10.65 1.67 -0.19
CA VAL A 63 -10.21 1.21 1.13
C VAL A 63 -10.96 -0.06 1.47
N ASP A 64 -10.28 -1.20 1.44
CA ASP A 64 -10.87 -2.49 1.75
C ASP A 64 -10.97 -2.69 3.28
N ASN A 65 -9.94 -2.27 4.02
CA ASN A 65 -9.94 -2.36 5.47
C ASN A 65 -9.06 -1.29 6.15
N VAL A 66 -9.58 -0.70 7.23
CA VAL A 66 -8.81 0.07 8.21
C VAL A 66 -8.61 -0.81 9.44
N PHE A 67 -7.35 -1.12 9.79
CA PHE A 67 -7.09 -2.00 10.92
C PHE A 67 -7.43 -1.31 12.26
N PRO A 68 -7.92 -2.04 13.29
CA PRO A 68 -8.41 -1.43 14.54
C PRO A 68 -7.41 -0.52 15.25
N THR A 69 -6.14 -0.91 15.29
CA THR A 69 -5.04 -0.12 15.88
C THR A 69 -4.40 0.86 14.89
N LYS A 70 -5.04 1.10 13.75
CA LYS A 70 -4.75 2.18 12.77
C LYS A 70 -3.38 2.14 12.08
N HIS A 71 -2.53 1.17 12.40
CA HIS A 71 -1.18 1.02 11.87
C HIS A 71 -1.11 0.54 10.41
N ALA A 72 -2.22 0.04 9.85
CA ALA A 72 -2.24 -0.50 8.49
C ALA A 72 -3.57 -0.21 7.77
N ILE A 73 -3.48 -0.08 6.45
CA ILE A 73 -4.61 0.09 5.54
C ILE A 73 -4.52 -0.97 4.44
N GLY A 74 -5.60 -1.73 4.26
CA GLY A 74 -5.80 -2.60 3.10
C GLY A 74 -6.53 -1.83 2.00
N LEU A 75 -6.00 -1.88 0.78
CA LEU A 75 -6.55 -1.25 -0.41
C LEU A 75 -6.83 -2.30 -1.47
N LYS A 76 -7.84 -2.04 -2.29
CA LYS A 76 -8.19 -2.93 -3.41
C LYS A 76 -8.46 -2.13 -4.68
N ALA A 77 -7.77 -2.49 -5.76
CA ALA A 77 -8.04 -1.95 -7.08
C ALA A 77 -9.23 -2.64 -7.74
N ASP A 78 -9.80 -2.00 -8.77
CA ASP A 78 -10.95 -2.52 -9.53
C ASP A 78 -10.68 -3.86 -10.21
N ASN A 79 -9.42 -4.14 -10.55
CA ASN A 79 -8.99 -5.39 -11.16
C ASN A 79 -8.72 -6.51 -10.15
N GLY A 80 -8.95 -6.26 -8.86
CA GLY A 80 -8.78 -7.23 -7.79
C GLY A 80 -7.40 -7.26 -7.15
N LEU A 81 -6.43 -6.44 -7.58
CA LEU A 81 -5.16 -6.28 -6.86
C LEU A 81 -5.44 -5.85 -5.40
N GLU A 82 -4.82 -6.53 -4.44
CA GLU A 82 -4.90 -6.23 -3.01
C GLU A 82 -3.54 -5.74 -2.51
N LEU A 83 -3.55 -4.58 -1.85
CA LEU A 83 -2.34 -3.94 -1.35
C LEU A 83 -2.49 -3.61 0.14
N LEU A 84 -1.50 -4.00 0.93
CA LEU A 84 -1.36 -3.64 2.33
C LEU A 84 -0.33 -2.52 2.46
N VAL A 85 -0.75 -1.39 3.02
CA VAL A 85 0.14 -0.32 3.48
C VAL A 85 0.29 -0.46 4.99
N HIS A 86 1.45 -0.93 5.46
CA HIS A 86 1.75 -1.14 6.86
C HIS A 86 2.74 -0.07 7.35
N ILE A 87 2.41 0.65 8.42
CA ILE A 87 3.18 1.81 8.90
C ILE A 87 4.04 1.38 10.09
N GLY A 88 5.36 1.35 9.91
CA GLY A 88 6.33 0.87 10.89
C GLY A 88 6.25 -0.64 11.17
N LEU A 89 7.15 -1.14 12.01
CA LEU A 89 7.17 -2.54 12.45
C LEU A 89 6.80 -2.63 13.94
N ASP A 90 6.00 -3.64 14.30
CA ASP A 90 5.43 -3.84 15.64
C ASP A 90 4.54 -2.68 16.15
N THR A 91 4.15 -1.76 15.27
CA THR A 91 3.28 -0.60 15.59
C THR A 91 1.85 -0.98 15.98
N VAL A 92 1.43 -2.22 15.69
CA VAL A 92 0.18 -2.78 16.22
C VAL A 92 0.11 -2.71 17.76
N GLN A 93 1.26 -2.75 18.44
CA GLN A 93 1.37 -2.70 19.90
C GLN A 93 1.13 -1.29 20.48
N LEU A 94 1.09 -0.26 19.63
CA LEU A 94 0.81 1.13 20.03
C LEU A 94 -0.69 1.40 20.21
N ASP A 95 -1.57 0.44 19.92
CA ASP A 95 -3.03 0.53 20.12
C ASP A 95 -3.68 1.78 19.49
N GLY A 96 -3.15 2.22 18.34
CA GLY A 96 -3.62 3.42 17.63
C GLY A 96 -3.07 4.74 18.15
N GLU A 97 -2.23 4.75 19.19
CA GLU A 97 -1.50 5.94 19.61
C GLU A 97 -0.49 6.36 18.53
N GLY A 98 -0.47 7.66 18.23
CA GLY A 98 0.38 8.21 17.18
C GLY A 98 -0.21 8.11 15.77
N PHE A 99 -1.43 7.59 15.58
CA PHE A 99 -2.09 7.47 14.27
C PHE A 99 -3.41 8.25 14.19
N GLU A 100 -3.59 8.99 13.10
CA GLU A 100 -4.82 9.65 12.67
C GLU A 100 -5.22 9.09 11.30
N VAL A 101 -6.29 8.29 11.25
CA VAL A 101 -6.83 7.77 9.98
C VAL A 101 -7.79 8.80 9.39
N LEU A 102 -7.67 9.06 8.10
CA LEU A 102 -8.42 10.08 7.36
C LEU A 102 -9.52 9.50 6.45
N VAL A 103 -9.57 8.17 6.36
CA VAL A 103 -10.50 7.41 5.50
C VAL A 103 -11.25 6.34 6.30
N SER A 104 -12.33 5.82 5.72
CA SER A 104 -13.10 4.70 6.24
C SER A 104 -13.08 3.52 5.26
N SER A 105 -13.28 2.31 5.76
CA SER A 105 -13.51 1.15 4.88
C SER A 105 -14.70 1.40 3.96
N GLY A 106 -14.53 1.12 2.68
CA GLY A 106 -15.51 1.37 1.62
C GLY A 106 -15.31 2.67 0.85
N ASP A 107 -14.48 3.59 1.33
CA ASP A 107 -14.18 4.84 0.61
C ASP A 107 -13.44 4.57 -0.70
N GLU A 108 -13.79 5.31 -1.76
CA GLU A 108 -13.03 5.35 -3.01
C GLU A 108 -11.84 6.31 -2.86
N VAL A 109 -10.69 5.94 -3.42
CA VAL A 109 -9.44 6.71 -3.35
C VAL A 109 -8.72 6.72 -4.70
N ASN A 110 -8.03 7.82 -4.98
CA ASN A 110 -7.12 7.99 -6.11
C ASN A 110 -5.68 8.06 -5.61
N VAL A 111 -4.72 7.82 -6.51
CA VAL A 111 -3.29 8.00 -6.20
C VAL A 111 -3.05 9.41 -5.65
N GLY A 112 -2.42 9.50 -4.48
CA GLY A 112 -2.12 10.76 -3.80
C GLY A 112 -3.18 11.24 -2.79
N ASP A 113 -4.34 10.59 -2.70
CA ASP A 113 -5.35 10.93 -1.68
C ASP A 113 -4.83 10.58 -0.26
N PRO A 114 -4.92 11.47 0.74
CA PRO A 114 -4.45 11.19 2.10
C PRO A 114 -5.21 10.04 2.78
N LEU A 115 -4.48 9.09 3.37
CA LEU A 115 -5.04 7.93 4.06
C LEU A 115 -4.85 8.00 5.58
N VAL A 116 -3.62 8.24 6.02
CA VAL A 116 -3.23 8.23 7.44
C VAL A 116 -2.17 9.29 7.69
N ARG A 117 -2.32 10.04 8.77
CA ARG A 117 -1.23 10.81 9.36
C ARG A 117 -0.71 10.09 10.59
N PHE A 118 0.59 10.20 10.83
CA PHE A 118 1.18 9.56 11.98
C PHE A 118 2.31 10.41 12.57
N ASN A 119 2.52 10.26 13.87
CA ASN A 119 3.63 10.93 14.55
C ASN A 119 4.90 10.09 14.39
N LEU A 120 5.72 10.46 13.40
CA LEU A 120 6.96 9.76 13.07
C LEU A 120 7.93 9.68 14.27
N GLU A 121 8.08 10.77 15.03
CA GLU A 121 8.95 10.78 16.22
C GLU A 121 8.44 9.82 17.30
N TYR A 122 7.12 9.82 17.55
CA TYR A 122 6.51 8.89 18.50
C TYR A 122 6.70 7.43 18.07
N ILE A 123 6.46 7.10 16.80
CA ILE A 123 6.68 5.73 16.29
C ILE A 123 8.16 5.35 16.41
N ASN A 124 9.08 6.22 16.04
CA ASN A 124 10.51 5.96 16.15
C ASN A 124 10.96 5.65 17.59
N ASN A 125 10.32 6.28 18.58
CA ASN A 125 10.66 6.10 19.99
C ASN A 125 9.92 4.93 20.67
N ASN A 126 8.83 4.43 20.10
CA ASN A 126 7.95 3.45 20.76
C ASN A 126 7.71 2.15 19.97
N ALA A 127 8.16 2.07 18.71
CA ALA A 127 8.05 0.88 17.88
C ALA A 127 9.43 0.35 17.48
N LYS A 128 9.46 -0.89 16.96
CA LYS A 128 10.71 -1.55 16.53
C LYS A 128 11.39 -0.81 15.38
N SER A 129 10.61 -0.26 14.47
CA SER A 129 11.10 0.51 13.33
C SER A 129 10.00 1.38 12.73
N VAL A 130 10.39 2.49 12.08
CA VAL A 130 9.52 3.29 11.22
C VAL A 130 9.44 2.78 9.78
N ILE A 131 10.31 1.83 9.40
CA ILE A 131 10.27 1.19 8.08
C ILE A 131 8.88 0.60 7.87
N SER A 132 8.25 1.02 6.78
CA SER A 132 6.83 0.80 6.48
C SER A 132 6.69 -0.10 5.25
N PRO A 133 6.32 -1.38 5.42
CA PRO A 133 6.11 -2.33 4.33
C PRO A 133 4.89 -2.01 3.46
N ILE A 134 5.06 -2.07 2.14
CA ILE A 134 4.02 -1.90 1.11
C ILE A 134 3.94 -3.21 0.31
N ILE A 135 2.88 -4.00 0.53
CA ILE A 135 2.84 -5.42 0.14
C ILE A 135 1.63 -5.71 -0.73
N ILE A 136 1.85 -6.31 -1.90
CA ILE A 136 0.81 -6.95 -2.71
C ILE A 136 0.50 -8.28 -2.05
N THR A 137 -0.73 -8.48 -1.57
CA THR A 137 -1.08 -9.64 -0.75
C THR A 137 -1.57 -10.84 -1.57
N ASN A 138 -2.08 -10.63 -2.77
CA ASN A 138 -2.59 -11.66 -3.67
C ASN A 138 -1.69 -11.91 -4.89
N THR A 139 -0.38 -12.05 -4.64
CA THR A 139 0.65 -12.24 -5.68
C THR A 139 0.42 -13.46 -6.57
N ASP A 140 -0.25 -14.50 -6.06
CA ASP A 140 -0.63 -15.70 -6.79
C ASP A 140 -1.63 -15.43 -7.93
N GLN A 141 -2.34 -14.29 -7.87
CA GLN A 141 -3.29 -13.85 -8.88
C GLN A 141 -2.66 -12.91 -9.92
N ALA A 142 -1.41 -12.48 -9.74
CA ALA A 142 -0.69 -11.66 -10.70
C ALA A 142 -0.07 -12.51 -11.81
N ALA A 143 -0.22 -12.06 -13.06
CA ALA A 143 0.51 -12.59 -14.21
C ALA A 143 1.97 -12.13 -14.23
N SER A 144 2.24 -10.90 -13.80
CA SER A 144 3.59 -10.37 -13.62
C SER A 144 3.64 -9.25 -12.59
N ILE A 145 4.77 -9.13 -11.88
CA ILE A 145 5.08 -8.06 -10.94
C ILE A 145 6.50 -7.58 -11.26
N ASN A 146 6.66 -6.31 -11.62
CA ASN A 146 7.96 -5.70 -11.90
C ASN A 146 8.18 -4.56 -10.90
N ILE A 147 9.19 -4.70 -10.05
CA ILE A 147 9.54 -3.70 -9.02
C ILE A 147 10.80 -2.97 -9.47
N TYR A 148 10.78 -1.65 -9.37
CA TYR A 148 11.90 -0.77 -9.67
C TYR A 148 12.47 -0.23 -8.36
N ASP A 149 13.73 -0.58 -8.10
CA ASP A 149 14.48 -0.02 -6.98
C ASP A 149 14.71 1.47 -7.22
N GLU A 150 14.44 2.28 -6.20
CA GLU A 150 14.78 3.70 -6.17
C GLU A 150 15.67 3.97 -4.95
N ASN A 151 16.29 5.15 -4.86
CA ASN A 151 16.98 5.55 -3.62
C ASN A 151 16.05 6.36 -2.74
N ALA A 152 15.51 7.45 -3.29
CA ALA A 152 14.57 8.34 -2.62
C ALA A 152 13.25 8.36 -3.39
N VAL A 153 12.15 8.38 -2.66
CA VAL A 153 10.79 8.30 -3.21
C VAL A 153 9.92 9.41 -2.64
N ILE A 154 8.97 9.90 -3.44
CA ILE A 154 8.02 10.95 -3.07
C ILE A 154 6.61 10.35 -3.14
N LYS A 155 5.85 10.53 -2.06
CA LYS A 155 4.51 9.95 -1.93
C LYS A 155 3.58 10.40 -3.07
N GLY A 156 2.85 9.46 -3.66
CA GLY A 156 1.92 9.72 -4.77
C GLY A 156 2.57 10.10 -6.11
N GLU A 157 3.90 10.26 -6.16
CA GLU A 157 4.61 10.68 -7.37
C GLU A 157 5.54 9.60 -7.92
N THR A 158 6.33 8.95 -7.06
CA THR A 158 7.29 7.93 -7.50
C THR A 158 6.60 6.61 -7.74
N LYS A 159 6.55 6.17 -9.01
CA LYS A 159 6.07 4.85 -9.41
C LYS A 159 7.16 3.80 -9.19
N VAL A 160 6.86 2.72 -8.48
CA VAL A 160 7.85 1.67 -8.17
C VAL A 160 7.42 0.26 -8.55
N ILE A 161 6.14 0.02 -8.87
CA ILE A 161 5.70 -1.31 -9.36
C ILE A 161 4.79 -1.15 -10.58
N ASP A 162 5.03 -2.00 -11.58
CA ASP A 162 4.04 -2.34 -12.61
C ASP A 162 3.57 -3.80 -12.37
N VAL A 163 2.27 -3.99 -12.13
CA VAL A 163 1.66 -5.30 -11.91
C VAL A 163 0.57 -5.57 -12.95
N THR A 164 0.55 -6.78 -13.50
CA THR A 164 -0.52 -7.27 -14.40
C THR A 164 -1.29 -8.36 -13.67
N MET A 165 -2.59 -8.18 -13.46
CA MET A 165 -3.47 -9.20 -12.89
C MET A 165 -3.98 -10.20 -13.96
N ASN A 166 -4.28 -11.44 -13.57
CA ASN A 166 -4.79 -12.49 -14.48
C ASN A 166 -6.23 -12.25 -14.95
#